data_AF-A0A838N6M6-F1
#
_entry.id   AF-A0A838N6M6-F1
#
_cell.length_a   1.000
_cell.length_b   1.000
_cell.length_c   1.000
_cell.angle_alpha   90.00
_cell.angle_beta   90.00
_cell.angle_gamma   90.00
#
_symmetry.space_group_name_H-M   'P 1'
#
loop_
_entity.id
_entity.type
_entity.pdbx_description
1 polymer ?
#
loop_
_entity_poly.entity_id
_entity_poly.type
_entity_poly.pdbx_seq_one_letter_code
_entity_poly.pdbx_strand_id
1 'polypeptide(L)'
;ECTVVTQSFKNPLLNYTFNELREVAGHQTIRREGAVLRLYKALRARRSVTLAVDLTVSAKLPSVPISCFGMQTCVTFAHGWLHKRTGARIIPTHCEPLPDGRYRLVLHPALEIAEGATYHEIAQACWDRFEPVIRQNPAPWLWMYKHWRYRPAEANRAYPSYANTSPHFRKLLARVEKEKAARMSPPQRAGRAAIG
;
A
#
# COMPACT_ATOMS: atom_id res chain seq x y z
N GLU A 1 5.88 -5.52 -21.10
CA GLU A 1 6.40 -6.27 -19.93
C GLU A 1 5.95 -5.59 -18.62
N CYS A 2 5.50 -6.40 -17.66
CA CYS A 2 5.06 -5.95 -16.34
C CYS A 2 5.88 -6.65 -15.25
N THR A 3 6.46 -5.90 -14.31
CA THR A 3 7.23 -6.46 -13.18
C THR A 3 6.35 -6.56 -11.93
N VAL A 4 6.34 -7.71 -11.27
CA VAL A 4 5.52 -8.00 -10.09
C VAL A 4 6.41 -8.41 -8.92
N VAL A 5 6.12 -7.90 -7.72
CA VAL A 5 6.80 -8.35 -6.49
C VAL A 5 6.13 -9.59 -5.94
N THR A 6 6.91 -10.64 -5.69
CA THR A 6 6.44 -11.85 -5.03
C THR A 6 7.19 -12.08 -3.72
N GLN A 7 6.51 -12.70 -2.76
CA GLN A 7 7.15 -13.21 -1.55
C GLN A 7 7.49 -14.68 -1.78
N SER A 8 8.73 -15.07 -1.48
CA SER A 8 9.13 -16.48 -1.49
C SER A 8 8.32 -17.28 -0.47
N PHE A 9 7.84 -18.44 -0.89
CA PHE A 9 7.28 -19.45 0.00
C PHE A 9 8.38 -20.04 0.87
N LYS A 10 8.01 -20.41 2.12
CA LYS A 10 8.90 -21.12 3.04
C LYS A 10 9.30 -22.50 2.50
N ASN A 11 8.40 -23.15 1.77
CA ASN A 11 8.70 -24.38 1.05
C ASN A 11 9.26 -24.02 -0.35
N PRO A 12 10.53 -24.35 -0.64
CA PRO A 12 11.16 -24.03 -1.92
C PRO A 12 10.48 -24.68 -3.13
N LEU A 13 9.87 -25.86 -2.98
CA LEU A 13 9.21 -26.56 -4.09
C LEU A 13 8.00 -25.78 -4.62
N LEU A 14 7.30 -25.06 -3.73
CA LEU A 14 6.20 -24.18 -4.12
C LEU A 14 6.69 -22.95 -4.91
N ASN A 15 7.93 -22.49 -4.69
CA ASN A 15 8.45 -21.36 -5.44
C ASN A 15 8.56 -21.69 -6.93
N TYR A 16 9.00 -22.91 -7.27
CA TYR A 16 9.12 -23.35 -8.66
C TYR A 16 7.77 -23.30 -9.37
N THR A 17 6.78 -24.05 -8.87
CA THR A 17 5.44 -24.14 -9.47
C THR A 17 4.77 -22.78 -9.63
N PHE A 18 4.83 -21.93 -8.60
CA PHE A 18 4.16 -20.62 -8.66
C PHE A 18 4.91 -19.58 -9.48
N ASN A 19 6.21 -19.75 -9.72
CA ASN A 19 6.94 -18.87 -10.63
C ASN A 19 6.61 -19.21 -12.07
N GLU A 20 6.59 -20.50 -12.44
CA GLU A 20 6.18 -20.93 -13.79
C GLU A 20 4.78 -20.39 -14.14
N LEU A 21 3.80 -20.58 -13.24
CA LEU A 21 2.43 -20.09 -13.47
C LEU A 21 2.36 -18.56 -13.64
N ARG A 22 3.24 -17.79 -13.00
CA ARG A 22 3.25 -16.32 -13.10
C ARG A 22 3.99 -15.82 -14.33
N GLU A 23 5.00 -16.55 -14.77
CA GLU A 23 5.78 -16.22 -15.96
C GLU A 23 5.00 -16.50 -17.25
N VAL A 24 4.07 -17.47 -17.24
CA VAL A 24 3.12 -17.70 -18.34
C VAL A 24 2.30 -16.44 -18.67
N ALA A 25 2.01 -15.59 -17.69
CA ALA A 25 1.33 -14.30 -17.89
C ALA A 25 2.27 -13.17 -18.37
N GLY A 26 3.54 -13.46 -18.68
CA GLY A 26 4.55 -12.50 -19.13
C GLY A 26 5.07 -11.58 -18.02
N HIS A 27 4.88 -11.96 -16.75
CA HIS A 27 5.35 -11.18 -15.61
C HIS A 27 6.80 -11.51 -15.24
N GLN A 28 7.61 -10.47 -15.00
CA GLN A 28 8.89 -10.65 -14.33
C GLN A 28 8.67 -10.63 -12.81
N THR A 29 8.94 -11.75 -12.15
CA THR A 29 8.82 -11.84 -10.69
C THR A 29 10.10 -11.35 -10.02
N ILE A 30 9.96 -10.51 -9.00
CA ILE A 30 11.10 -10.08 -8.17
C ILE A 30 10.88 -10.43 -6.70
N ARG A 31 11.92 -10.96 -6.05
CA ARG A 31 11.93 -11.18 -4.60
C ARG A 31 11.84 -9.87 -3.84
N ARG A 32 11.29 -9.92 -2.63
CA ARG A 32 11.04 -8.76 -1.75
C ARG A 32 12.30 -7.97 -1.39
N GLU A 33 13.44 -8.63 -1.22
CA GLU A 33 14.70 -8.02 -0.81
C GLU A 33 15.26 -7.16 -1.95
N GLY A 34 15.35 -5.83 -1.73
CA GLY A 34 15.74 -4.88 -2.78
C GLY A 34 14.69 -4.70 -3.89
N ALA A 35 13.46 -5.21 -3.69
CA ALA A 35 12.39 -5.14 -4.69
C ALA A 35 12.13 -3.71 -5.16
N VAL A 36 12.05 -2.75 -4.23
CA VAL A 36 11.65 -1.37 -4.54
C VAL A 36 12.60 -0.71 -5.54
N LEU A 37 13.90 -1.00 -5.48
CA LEU A 37 14.89 -0.48 -6.42
C LEU A 37 14.76 -1.11 -7.80
N ARG A 38 14.42 -2.40 -7.88
CA ARG A 38 14.15 -3.07 -9.15
C ARG A 38 12.87 -2.55 -9.80
N LEU A 39 11.80 -2.34 -9.03
CA LEU A 39 10.59 -1.69 -9.53
C LEU A 39 10.87 -0.29 -10.05
N TYR A 40 11.68 0.48 -9.32
CA TYR A 40 12.11 1.81 -9.76
C TYR A 40 12.84 1.76 -11.10
N LYS A 41 13.81 0.85 -11.25
CA LYS A 41 14.53 0.65 -12.52
C LYS A 41 13.57 0.28 -13.66
N ALA A 42 12.59 -0.59 -13.41
CA ALA A 42 11.58 -0.96 -14.39
C ALA A 42 10.75 0.25 -14.84
N LEU A 43 10.25 1.07 -13.91
CA LEU A 43 9.52 2.30 -14.23
C LEU A 43 10.38 3.31 -15.00
N ARG A 44 11.66 3.47 -14.64
CA ARG A 44 12.61 4.34 -15.37
C ARG A 44 12.88 3.85 -16.79
N ALA A 45 12.79 2.54 -17.03
CA ALA A 45 12.84 1.93 -18.35
C ALA A 45 11.48 1.98 -19.08
N ARG A 46 10.52 2.80 -18.61
CA ARG A 46 9.15 2.94 -19.16
C ARG A 46 8.36 1.62 -19.19
N ARG A 47 8.64 0.70 -18.26
CA ARG A 47 7.86 -0.54 -18.06
C ARG A 47 6.78 -0.33 -16.99
N SER A 48 5.82 -1.24 -16.94
CA SER A 48 4.76 -1.23 -15.92
C SER A 48 5.14 -2.08 -14.70
N VAL A 49 4.56 -1.76 -13.55
CA VAL A 49 4.76 -2.45 -12.28
C VAL A 49 3.42 -2.70 -11.61
N THR A 50 3.24 -3.91 -11.07
CA THR A 50 2.05 -4.27 -10.27
C THR A 50 2.46 -4.67 -8.86
N LEU A 51 1.67 -4.21 -7.87
CA LEU A 51 1.90 -4.43 -6.45
C LEU A 51 0.59 -4.84 -5.77
N ALA A 52 0.64 -5.87 -4.92
CA ALA A 52 -0.40 -6.08 -3.91
C ALA A 52 -0.19 -5.06 -2.78
N VAL A 53 -1.19 -4.23 -2.53
CA VAL A 53 -1.12 -3.10 -1.58
C VAL A 53 -2.07 -3.26 -0.39
N ASP A 54 -2.90 -4.29 -0.39
CA ASP A 54 -3.93 -4.60 0.61
C ASP A 54 -3.43 -5.56 1.72
N LEU A 55 -2.16 -5.99 1.67
CA LEU A 55 -1.58 -6.89 2.65
C LEU A 55 -0.85 -6.15 3.77
N THR A 56 -1.03 -6.64 5.00
CA THR A 56 -0.31 -6.14 6.17
C THR A 56 1.19 -6.37 6.06
N VAL A 57 1.96 -5.30 6.16
CA VAL A 57 3.42 -5.31 6.24
C VAL A 57 3.87 -5.17 7.69
N SER A 58 4.98 -5.84 8.04
CA SER A 58 5.60 -5.67 9.35
C SER A 58 5.97 -4.20 9.59
N ALA A 59 5.55 -3.64 10.73
CA ALA A 59 5.89 -2.27 11.13
C ALA A 59 7.42 -2.04 11.32
N LYS A 60 8.23 -3.12 11.36
CA LYS A 60 9.69 -3.03 11.36
C LYS A 60 10.29 -2.73 9.98
N LEU A 61 9.53 -2.97 8.92
CA LEU A 61 9.94 -2.69 7.54
C LEU A 61 9.40 -1.32 7.10
N PRO A 62 10.01 -0.69 6.09
CA PRO A 62 9.44 0.49 5.46
C PRO A 62 7.97 0.27 5.05
N SER A 63 7.08 1.00 5.70
CA SER A 63 5.62 0.82 5.63
C SER A 63 4.91 2.08 6.11
N VAL A 64 3.62 2.19 5.85
CA VAL A 64 2.76 3.30 6.29
C VAL A 64 1.48 2.77 6.93
N PRO A 65 0.99 3.39 8.01
CA PRO A 65 -0.31 3.05 8.56
C PRO A 65 -1.41 3.66 7.67
N ILE A 66 -2.56 3.00 7.55
CA ILE A 66 -3.77 3.52 6.90
C ILE A 66 -4.99 3.17 7.74
N SER A 67 -6.07 3.93 7.59
CA SER A 67 -7.41 3.58 8.06
C SER A 67 -8.05 2.62 7.08
N CYS A 68 -8.40 1.43 7.58
CA CYS A 68 -8.98 0.30 6.87
C CYS A 68 -10.21 -0.17 7.63
N PHE A 69 -11.40 0.08 7.07
CA PHE A 69 -12.69 -0.13 7.72
C PHE A 69 -12.81 0.55 9.09
N GLY A 70 -12.19 1.73 9.24
CA GLY A 70 -12.14 2.47 10.50
C GLY A 70 -11.17 1.90 11.55
N MET A 71 -10.37 0.90 11.19
CA MET A 71 -9.26 0.37 12.01
C MET A 71 -7.92 0.67 11.36
N GLN A 72 -6.88 0.89 12.15
CA GLN A 72 -5.54 1.15 11.63
C GLN A 72 -4.86 -0.15 11.24
N THR A 73 -4.29 -0.21 10.03
CA THR A 73 -3.39 -1.29 9.59
C THR A 73 -2.14 -0.73 8.94
N CYS A 74 -1.11 -1.57 8.77
CA CYS A 74 0.18 -1.18 8.24
C CYS A 74 0.39 -1.79 6.85
N VAL A 75 0.52 -0.98 5.82
CA VAL A 75 0.65 -1.43 4.42
C VAL A 75 1.98 -0.99 3.80
N THR A 76 2.26 -1.48 2.59
CA THR A 76 3.47 -1.08 1.85
C THR A 76 3.43 0.40 1.47
N PHE A 77 4.56 1.09 1.64
CA PHE A 77 4.76 2.47 1.16
C PHE A 77 5.23 2.53 -0.31
N ALA A 78 5.50 1.38 -0.92
CA ALA A 78 6.28 1.27 -2.17
C ALA A 78 5.65 2.02 -3.34
N HIS A 79 4.33 1.97 -3.52
CA HIS A 79 3.65 2.64 -4.63
C HIS A 79 3.76 4.17 -4.51
N GLY A 80 3.59 4.73 -3.30
CA GLY A 80 3.81 6.15 -3.06
C GLY A 80 5.26 6.58 -3.26
N TRP A 81 6.22 5.76 -2.82
CA TRP A 81 7.64 6.03 -3.05
C TRP A 81 8.01 6.00 -4.54
N LEU A 82 7.53 5.00 -5.28
CA LEU A 82 7.76 4.89 -6.72
C LEU A 82 7.16 6.08 -7.47
N HIS A 83 5.93 6.45 -7.16
CA HIS A 83 5.26 7.61 -7.74
C HIS A 83 6.11 8.89 -7.54
N LYS A 84 6.48 9.21 -6.29
CA LYS A 84 7.27 10.42 -6.01
C LYS A 84 8.65 10.44 -6.66
N ARG A 85 9.26 9.27 -6.90
CA ARG A 85 10.60 9.14 -7.52
C ARG A 85 10.58 9.14 -9.04
N THR A 86 9.46 8.79 -9.66
CA THR A 86 9.40 8.54 -11.11
C THR A 86 8.35 9.38 -11.84
N GLY A 87 7.39 9.95 -11.11
CA GLY A 87 6.20 10.57 -11.69
C GLY A 87 5.18 9.58 -12.26
N ALA A 88 5.39 8.26 -12.10
CA ALA A 88 4.49 7.25 -12.63
C ALA A 88 3.09 7.37 -12.01
N ARG A 89 2.05 7.30 -12.84
CA ARG A 89 0.65 7.31 -12.39
C ARG A 89 0.34 6.03 -11.62
N ILE A 90 -0.49 6.14 -10.58
CA ILE A 90 -0.99 4.99 -9.82
C ILE A 90 -2.41 4.70 -10.28
N ILE A 91 -2.65 3.48 -10.78
CA ILE A 91 -3.97 3.01 -11.20
C ILE A 91 -4.37 1.89 -10.26
N PRO A 92 -5.34 2.10 -9.35
CA PRO A 92 -5.84 1.04 -8.49
C PRO A 92 -6.58 -0.02 -9.32
N THR A 93 -6.37 -1.29 -9.02
CA THR A 93 -7.00 -2.40 -9.74
C THR A 93 -7.48 -3.47 -8.78
N HIS A 94 -8.64 -4.07 -9.04
CA HIS A 94 -9.11 -5.23 -8.28
C HIS A 94 -9.63 -6.32 -9.22
N CYS A 95 -9.75 -7.54 -8.70
CA CYS A 95 -10.28 -8.68 -9.43
C CYS A 95 -11.61 -9.13 -8.82
N GLU A 96 -12.61 -9.34 -9.67
CA GLU A 96 -13.91 -9.88 -9.30
C GLU A 96 -14.02 -11.32 -9.82
N PRO A 97 -14.38 -12.31 -8.99
CA PRO A 97 -14.72 -13.63 -9.49
C PRO A 97 -16.05 -13.59 -10.23
N LEU A 98 -16.16 -14.33 -11.34
CA LEU A 98 -17.38 -14.53 -12.11
C LEU A 98 -17.95 -15.94 -11.86
N PRO A 99 -19.28 -16.15 -12.05
CA PRO A 99 -19.92 -17.44 -11.77
C PRO A 99 -19.36 -18.64 -12.54
N ASP A 100 -18.73 -18.41 -13.69
CA ASP A 100 -18.17 -19.43 -14.58
C ASP A 100 -16.67 -19.71 -14.32
N GLY A 101 -16.15 -19.27 -13.18
CA GLY A 101 -14.74 -19.46 -12.81
C GLY A 101 -13.76 -18.50 -13.48
N ARG A 102 -14.25 -17.59 -14.33
CA ARG A 102 -13.43 -16.49 -14.86
C ARG A 102 -13.27 -15.39 -13.82
N TYR A 103 -12.36 -14.46 -14.10
CA TYR A 103 -12.15 -13.26 -13.31
C TYR A 103 -12.27 -12.02 -14.19
N ARG A 104 -12.88 -10.96 -13.65
CA ARG A 104 -12.87 -9.64 -14.25
C ARG A 104 -11.83 -8.78 -13.53
N LEU A 105 -10.85 -8.27 -14.28
CA LEU A 105 -9.93 -7.25 -13.78
C LEU A 105 -10.54 -5.87 -14.01
N VAL A 106 -10.78 -5.12 -12.94
CA VAL A 106 -11.33 -3.77 -13.00
C VAL A 106 -10.22 -2.77 -12.72
N LEU A 107 -9.98 -1.88 -13.68
CA LEU A 107 -9.06 -0.75 -13.55
C LEU A 107 -9.86 0.48 -13.14
N HIS A 108 -9.51 1.06 -11.99
CA HIS A 108 -10.11 2.32 -11.53
C HIS A 108 -9.43 3.50 -12.23
N PRO A 109 -10.05 4.70 -12.20
CA PRO A 109 -9.35 5.92 -12.59
C PRO A 109 -8.02 6.07 -11.86
N ALA A 110 -7.02 6.63 -12.54
CA ALA A 110 -5.74 6.94 -11.92
C ALA A 110 -5.97 7.84 -10.69
N LEU A 111 -5.17 7.63 -9.64
CA LEU A 111 -5.23 8.48 -8.46
C LEU A 111 -4.76 9.90 -8.82
N GLU A 112 -5.58 10.87 -8.45
CA GLU A 112 -5.19 12.28 -8.42
C GLU A 112 -4.40 12.54 -7.14
N ILE A 113 -3.09 12.69 -7.27
CA ILE A 113 -2.17 12.83 -6.13
C ILE A 113 -1.75 14.30 -6.04
N ALA A 114 -2.11 14.93 -4.92
CA ALA A 114 -1.74 16.31 -4.67
C ALA A 114 -0.22 16.49 -4.60
N GLU A 115 0.26 17.65 -5.05
CA GLU A 115 1.67 18.00 -4.94
C GLU A 115 2.14 17.91 -3.49
N GLY A 116 3.33 17.35 -3.28
CA GLY A 116 3.86 17.13 -1.95
C GLY A 116 3.22 15.99 -1.14
N ALA A 117 2.14 15.33 -1.58
CA ALA A 117 1.43 14.27 -0.83
C ALA A 117 2.37 13.26 -0.13
N THR A 118 2.05 12.91 1.12
CA THR A 118 2.83 11.95 1.91
C THR A 118 2.61 10.52 1.41
N TYR A 119 3.49 9.60 1.78
CA TYR A 119 3.28 8.18 1.47
C TYR A 119 2.01 7.62 2.13
N HIS A 120 1.65 8.14 3.31
CA HIS A 120 0.41 7.78 4.00
C HIS A 120 -0.81 8.20 3.17
N GLU A 121 -0.87 9.44 2.71
CA GLU A 121 -2.01 9.95 1.94
C GLU A 121 -2.18 9.21 0.61
N ILE A 122 -1.08 8.91 -0.08
CA ILE A 122 -1.13 8.15 -1.33
C ILE A 122 -1.65 6.72 -1.07
N ALA A 123 -1.18 6.07 0.00
CA ALA A 123 -1.64 4.73 0.36
C ALA A 123 -3.10 4.73 0.82
N GLN A 124 -3.52 5.74 1.58
CA GLN A 124 -4.90 5.93 2.00
C GLN A 124 -5.81 6.13 0.79
N ALA A 125 -5.45 7.04 -0.13
CA ALA A 125 -6.23 7.29 -1.34
C ALA A 125 -6.39 6.03 -2.22
N CYS A 126 -5.38 5.16 -2.25
CA CYS A 126 -5.47 3.87 -2.91
C CYS A 126 -6.46 2.94 -2.20
N TRP A 127 -6.37 2.84 -0.87
CA TRP A 127 -7.28 2.03 -0.06
C TRP A 127 -8.73 2.52 -0.13
N ASP A 128 -8.95 3.83 -0.15
CA ASP A 128 -10.29 4.45 -0.21
C ASP A 128 -11.04 4.09 -1.51
N ARG A 129 -10.33 3.63 -2.55
CA ARG A 129 -10.95 3.05 -3.76
C ARG A 129 -11.36 1.59 -3.58
N PHE A 130 -10.65 0.84 -2.74
CA PHE A 130 -10.91 -0.58 -2.51
C PHE A 130 -11.94 -0.84 -1.41
N GLU A 131 -11.97 -0.01 -0.36
CA GLU A 131 -12.87 -0.22 0.76
C GLU A 131 -14.34 -0.32 0.33
N PRO A 132 -14.88 0.58 -0.53
CA PRO A 132 -16.27 0.47 -0.98
C PRO A 132 -16.55 -0.82 -1.77
N VAL A 133 -15.59 -1.28 -2.57
CA VAL A 133 -15.72 -2.52 -3.36
C VAL A 133 -15.86 -3.72 -2.43
N ILE A 134 -14.98 -3.82 -1.42
CA ILE A 134 -15.03 -4.92 -0.45
C ILE A 134 -16.29 -4.79 0.43
N ARG A 135 -16.76 -3.58 0.75
CA ARG A 135 -18.03 -3.40 1.47
C ARG A 135 -19.22 -3.90 0.66
N GLN A 136 -19.23 -3.69 -0.66
CA GLN A 136 -20.30 -4.15 -1.55
C GLN A 136 -20.31 -5.68 -1.70
N ASN A 137 -19.15 -6.29 -1.85
CA ASN A 137 -19.02 -7.74 -1.91
C ASN A 137 -17.80 -8.20 -1.08
N PRO A 138 -17.99 -8.55 0.20
CA PRO A 138 -16.88 -8.89 1.07
C PRO A 138 -16.30 -10.28 0.77
N ALA A 139 -17.08 -11.20 0.22
CA ALA A 139 -16.71 -12.61 0.10
C ALA A 139 -15.37 -12.88 -0.62
N PRO A 140 -15.01 -12.18 -1.71
CA PRO A 140 -13.78 -12.45 -2.45
C PRO A 140 -12.50 -11.98 -1.76
N TRP A 141 -12.59 -11.08 -0.78
CA TRP A 141 -11.40 -10.61 -0.10
C TRP A 141 -10.83 -11.71 0.80
N LEU A 142 -9.51 -11.86 0.82
CA LEU A 142 -8.84 -12.97 1.49
C LEU A 142 -8.82 -12.74 3.03
N TRP A 143 -9.96 -12.89 3.69
CA TRP A 143 -10.17 -12.64 5.13
C TRP A 143 -9.31 -13.50 6.06
N MET A 144 -8.76 -14.60 5.55
CA MET A 144 -7.84 -15.47 6.29
C MET A 144 -6.50 -14.79 6.62
N TYR A 145 -6.14 -13.69 5.95
CA TYR A 145 -4.96 -12.91 6.30
C TYR A 145 -5.19 -12.09 7.56
N LYS A 146 -4.11 -11.91 8.35
CA LYS A 146 -4.09 -11.03 9.52
C LYS A 146 -4.00 -9.57 9.11
N HIS A 147 -5.07 -9.07 8.47
CA HIS A 147 -5.21 -7.70 7.97
C HIS A 147 -5.00 -6.64 9.06
N TRP A 148 -5.32 -6.96 10.32
CA TRP A 148 -5.03 -6.08 11.46
C TRP A 148 -4.04 -6.71 12.44
N ARG A 149 -2.86 -7.12 11.94
CA ARG A 149 -1.80 -7.70 12.80
C ARG A 149 -1.39 -6.78 13.95
N TYR A 150 -1.46 -5.47 13.72
CA TYR A 150 -1.11 -4.45 14.70
C TYR A 150 -2.32 -3.62 15.08
N ARG A 151 -2.38 -3.18 16.34
CA ARG A 151 -3.39 -2.23 16.82
C ARG A 151 -2.74 -1.06 17.59
N PRO A 152 -3.35 0.14 17.59
CA PRO A 152 -3.02 1.18 18.54
C PRO A 152 -3.18 0.69 19.99
N ALA A 153 -2.36 1.23 20.90
CA ALA A 153 -2.48 0.90 22.32
C ALA A 153 -3.82 1.41 22.89
N GLU A 154 -4.17 2.64 22.53
CA GLU A 154 -5.40 3.37 22.91
C GLU A 154 -6.49 3.21 21.84
N ALA A 155 -6.67 2.00 21.32
CA ALA A 155 -7.69 1.76 20.31
C ALA A 155 -9.10 1.85 20.94
N ASN A 156 -9.90 2.83 20.49
CA ASN A 156 -11.29 3.00 20.95
C ASN A 156 -12.27 1.94 20.42
N ARG A 157 -11.84 1.12 19.45
CA ARG A 157 -12.63 0.05 18.82
C ARG A 157 -11.97 -1.29 19.08
N ALA A 158 -12.79 -2.35 19.18
CA ALA A 158 -12.30 -3.72 19.22
C ALA A 158 -11.57 -4.12 17.93
N TYR A 159 -10.38 -4.72 18.09
CA TYR A 159 -9.60 -5.33 17.00
C TYR A 159 -9.75 -6.86 17.07
N PRO A 160 -9.45 -7.59 15.97
CA PRO A 160 -9.39 -9.04 16.02
C PRO A 160 -8.45 -9.57 17.11
N SER A 161 -8.75 -10.74 17.68
CA SER A 161 -8.00 -11.34 18.80
C SER A 161 -6.51 -11.56 18.53
N TYR A 162 -6.11 -11.66 17.26
CA TYR A 162 -4.71 -11.81 16.85
C TYR A 162 -3.93 -10.49 16.79
N ALA A 163 -4.58 -9.34 16.98
CA ALA A 163 -3.97 -8.03 16.84
C ALA A 163 -3.07 -7.70 18.05
N ASN A 164 -1.84 -7.27 17.77
CA ASN A 164 -0.84 -6.99 18.81
C ASN A 164 -0.47 -5.50 18.83
N THR A 165 -0.11 -4.98 20.01
CA THR A 165 0.54 -3.66 20.08
C THR A 165 1.99 -3.77 19.59
N SER A 166 2.54 -2.69 19.05
CA SER A 166 3.93 -2.65 18.60
C SER A 166 4.53 -1.25 18.77
N PRO A 167 5.72 -1.11 19.39
CA PRO A 167 6.41 0.18 19.48
C PRO A 167 6.70 0.78 18.11
N HIS A 168 7.01 -0.04 17.10
CA HIS A 168 7.26 0.44 15.74
C HIS A 168 5.98 0.98 15.10
N PHE A 169 4.86 0.28 15.27
CA PHE A 169 3.57 0.74 14.75
C PHE A 169 3.13 2.06 15.42
N ARG A 170 3.34 2.19 16.74
CA ARG A 170 3.10 3.45 17.47
C ARG A 170 3.92 4.60 16.90
N LYS A 171 5.21 4.38 16.61
CA LYS A 171 6.08 5.39 15.98
C LYS A 171 5.59 5.79 14.59
N LEU A 172 5.11 4.83 13.79
CA LEU A 172 4.53 5.11 12.48
C LEU A 172 3.27 5.99 12.57
N LEU A 173 2.37 5.67 13.51
CA LEU A 173 1.17 6.48 13.76
C LEU A 173 1.54 7.90 14.19
N ALA A 174 2.44 8.05 15.17
CA ALA A 174 2.89 9.36 15.65
C ALA A 174 3.55 10.20 14.55
N ARG A 175 4.29 9.56 13.63
CA ARG A 175 4.86 10.23 12.46
C ARG A 175 3.78 10.79 11.55
N VAL A 176 2.74 10.00 11.24
CA VAL A 176 1.63 10.45 10.40
C VAL A 176 0.89 11.62 11.04
N GLU A 177 0.61 11.56 12.34
CA GLU A 177 -0.06 12.66 13.03
C GLU A 177 0.78 13.94 13.04
N LYS A 178 2.10 13.83 13.21
CA LYS A 178 3.01 14.97 13.05
C LYS A 178 3.00 15.54 11.64
N GLU A 179 3.02 14.67 10.61
CA GLU A 179 2.96 15.09 9.20
C GLU A 179 1.64 15.80 8.87
N LYS A 180 0.51 15.33 9.40
CA LYS A 180 -0.80 16.00 9.28
C LYS A 180 -0.82 17.36 9.98
N ALA A 181 -0.37 17.42 11.24
CA ALA A 181 -0.34 18.66 12.01
C ALA A 181 0.51 19.74 11.33
N ALA A 182 1.68 19.36 10.79
CA ALA A 182 2.56 20.28 10.07
C ALA A 182 1.91 20.89 8.81
N ARG A 183 0.95 20.20 8.18
CA ARG A 183 0.22 20.69 7.00
C ARG A 183 -0.98 21.55 7.34
N MET A 184 -1.58 21.33 8.51
CA MET A 184 -2.72 22.13 8.98
C MET A 184 -2.27 23.47 9.59
N SER A 185 -1.01 23.59 10.01
CA SER A 185 -0.43 24.86 10.44
C SER A 185 -0.31 25.83 9.26
N PRO A 186 -0.83 27.07 9.37
CA PRO A 186 -0.69 28.07 8.31
C PRO A 186 0.80 28.42 8.09
N PRO A 187 1.20 28.80 6.87
CA PRO A 187 2.56 29.29 6.64
C PRO A 187 2.78 30.50 7.55
N GLN A 188 3.77 30.43 8.44
CA GLN A 188 4.21 31.60 9.19
C GLN A 188 4.56 32.68 8.17
N ARG A 189 3.75 33.75 8.11
CA ARG A 189 4.12 34.96 7.40
C ARG A 189 5.46 35.40 7.99
N ALA A 190 6.52 35.31 7.21
CA ALA A 190 7.75 36.04 7.48
C ALA A 190 7.34 37.51 7.54
N GLY A 191 7.13 38.02 8.75
CA GLY A 191 6.91 39.42 8.99
C GLY A 191 8.13 40.16 8.46
N ARG A 192 7.97 40.83 7.33
CA ARG A 192 8.87 41.88 6.90
C ARG A 192 8.98 42.85 8.07
N ALA A 193 10.17 42.92 8.67
CA ALA A 193 10.63 44.13 9.31
C ALA A 193 10.67 45.21 8.21
N ALA A 194 9.59 45.95 8.06
CA ALA A 194 9.61 47.21 7.34
C ALA A 194 10.09 48.25 8.36
N ILE A 195 11.38 48.53 8.26
CA ILE A 195 12.04 49.71 8.78
C ILE A 195 11.58 50.86 7.86
N GLY A 196 11.03 51.93 8.43
CA GLY A 196 10.54 53.10 7.69
C GLY A 196 9.66 53.97 8.56
#